data_AF-A0A2H6B9I7-F1
#
_entry.id   AF-A0A2H6B9I7-F1
#
_cell.length_a   1.000
_cell.length_b   1.000
_cell.length_c   1.000
_cell.angle_alpha   90.00
_cell.angle_beta   90.00
_cell.angle_gamma   90.00
#
_symmetry.space_group_name_H-M   'P 1'
#
loop_
_entity.id
_entity.type
_entity.pdbx_description
1 polymer ?
#
loop_
_entity_poly.entity_id
_entity_poly.type
_entity_poly.pdbx_seq_one_letter_code
_entity_poly.pdbx_strand_id
1 'polypeptide(L)'
;MTDRLPSAARRRFLATAAASLAGAGSATASDLVPDWTRTQGAPISGYGTPSPFEKEVARRSRIQPPFPSAASSLTPLAKLHGIITPAGLHFERHHGGVPAIDPRSRRRPASPA
;
A
#
# COMPACT_ATOMS: atom_id res chain seq x y z
N MET A 1 -32.43 0.01 56.59
CA MET A 1 -33.45 -0.78 55.89
C MET A 1 -32.83 -1.32 54.60
N THR A 2 -32.15 -2.46 54.67
CA THR A 2 -31.52 -3.08 53.49
C THR A 2 -32.44 -4.19 52.98
N ASP A 3 -33.23 -3.88 51.95
CA ASP A 3 -34.13 -4.85 51.36
C ASP A 3 -33.33 -5.87 50.54
N ARG A 4 -33.25 -7.12 51.04
CA ARG A 4 -32.54 -8.20 50.36
C ARG A 4 -33.50 -8.83 49.36
N LEU A 5 -33.26 -8.61 48.06
CA LEU A 5 -34.08 -9.19 46.99
C LEU A 5 -34.29 -10.70 47.18
N PRO A 6 -35.52 -11.22 46.97
CA PRO A 6 -35.86 -12.61 47.19
C PRO A 6 -35.05 -13.56 46.28
N SER A 7 -34.75 -14.76 46.80
CA SER A 7 -33.86 -15.76 46.17
C SER A 7 -34.22 -16.13 44.73
N ALA A 8 -35.52 -16.10 44.38
CA ALA A 8 -36.00 -16.32 43.02
C ALA A 8 -35.57 -15.22 42.03
N ALA A 9 -35.56 -13.95 42.46
CA ALA A 9 -35.12 -12.83 41.64
C ALA A 9 -33.61 -12.88 41.37
N ARG A 10 -32.82 -13.29 42.38
CA ARG A 10 -31.37 -13.50 42.21
C ARG A 10 -31.05 -14.64 41.25
N ARG A 11 -31.75 -15.77 41.36
CA ARG A 11 -31.59 -16.90 40.41
C ARG A 11 -31.96 -16.51 38.99
N ARG A 12 -33.03 -15.74 38.81
CA ARG A 12 -33.47 -15.28 37.49
C ARG A 12 -32.46 -14.29 36.90
N PHE A 13 -31.95 -13.36 37.71
CA PHE A 13 -30.89 -12.43 37.30
C PHE A 13 -29.60 -13.16 36.89
N LEU A 14 -29.16 -14.14 37.67
CA LEU A 14 -27.98 -14.97 37.35
C LEU A 14 -28.20 -15.79 36.07
N ALA A 15 -29.39 -16.35 35.86
CA ALA A 15 -29.72 -17.11 34.66
C ALA A 15 -29.73 -16.22 33.40
N THR A 16 -30.29 -15.00 33.48
CA THR A 16 -30.22 -14.03 32.37
C THR A 16 -28.79 -13.54 32.10
N ALA A 17 -27.98 -13.34 33.14
CA ALA A 17 -26.59 -12.92 32.99
C ALA A 17 -25.71 -14.02 32.35
N ALA A 18 -25.94 -15.29 32.71
CA ALA A 18 -25.24 -16.42 32.11
C ALA A 18 -25.60 -16.60 30.62
N ALA A 19 -26.86 -16.39 30.25
CA ALA A 19 -27.31 -16.45 28.86
C ALA A 19 -26.68 -15.35 27.98
N SER A 20 -26.42 -14.16 28.53
CA SER A 20 -25.73 -13.08 27.79
C SER A 20 -24.25 -13.35 27.53
N LEU A 21 -23.58 -14.16 28.35
CA LEU A 21 -22.18 -14.56 28.16
C LEU A 21 -22.01 -15.66 27.11
N ALA A 22 -23.01 -16.53 26.93
CA ALA A 22 -22.99 -17.60 25.93
C ALA A 22 -23.20 -17.09 24.49
N GLY A 23 -23.78 -15.89 24.32
CA GLY A 23 -23.98 -15.25 23.01
C GLY A 23 -22.79 -14.42 22.51
N ALA A 24 -21.78 -14.18 23.36
CA ALA A 24 -20.54 -13.55 22.94
C ALA A 24 -19.69 -14.61 22.23
N GLY A 25 -19.79 -14.65 20.89
CA GLY A 25 -18.94 -15.50 20.06
C GLY A 25 -17.48 -15.33 20.46
N SER A 26 -16.88 -16.41 20.97
CA SER A 26 -15.49 -16.41 21.42
C SER A 26 -14.61 -16.41 20.17
N ALA A 27 -14.09 -15.25 19.79
CA ALA A 27 -13.01 -15.18 18.82
C ALA A 27 -11.86 -16.03 19.37
N THR A 28 -11.52 -17.09 18.67
CA THR A 28 -10.45 -17.99 19.09
C THR A 28 -9.13 -17.30 18.75
N ALA A 29 -8.05 -17.54 19.51
CA ALA A 29 -6.75 -16.90 19.23
C ALA A 29 -6.24 -17.13 17.79
N SER A 30 -6.75 -18.16 17.10
CA SER A 30 -6.54 -18.43 15.68
C SER A 30 -7.05 -17.32 14.74
N ASP A 31 -8.11 -16.61 15.10
CA ASP A 31 -8.69 -15.51 14.31
C ASP A 31 -7.79 -14.26 14.31
N LEU A 32 -6.81 -14.19 15.22
CA LEU A 32 -5.87 -13.07 15.34
C LEU A 32 -4.58 -13.27 14.54
N VAL A 33 -4.34 -14.47 14.01
CA VAL A 33 -3.12 -14.79 13.26
C VAL A 33 -3.40 -14.62 11.76
N PRO A 34 -2.74 -13.67 11.06
CA PRO A 34 -3.02 -13.43 9.65
C PRO A 34 -2.51 -14.55 8.74
N ASP A 35 -3.19 -14.79 7.61
CA ASP A 35 -2.88 -15.92 6.72
C ASP A 35 -1.49 -15.87 6.08
N TRP A 36 -0.94 -14.68 5.81
CA TRP A 36 0.41 -14.53 5.26
C TRP A 36 1.52 -15.00 6.21
N THR A 37 1.20 -15.29 7.48
CA THR A 37 2.15 -15.88 8.44
C THR A 37 2.24 -17.40 8.33
N ARG A 38 1.32 -18.05 7.61
CA ARG A 38 1.20 -19.52 7.53
C ARG A 38 1.82 -20.14 6.28
N THR A 39 2.25 -19.33 5.33
CA THR A 39 2.77 -19.80 4.03
C THR A 39 4.04 -19.05 3.65
N GLN A 40 4.92 -19.71 2.91
CA GLN A 40 6.12 -19.06 2.37
C GLN A 40 5.72 -18.08 1.25
N GLY A 41 6.42 -16.94 1.20
CA GLY A 41 6.24 -15.94 0.14
C GLY A 41 6.80 -16.36 -1.23
N ALA A 42 6.70 -15.42 -2.18
CA ALA A 42 7.19 -15.58 -3.54
C ALA A 42 8.73 -15.78 -3.60
N PRO A 43 9.25 -16.43 -4.65
CA PRO A 43 10.69 -16.52 -4.89
C PRO A 43 11.30 -15.14 -5.18
N ILE A 44 12.63 -15.04 -5.06
CA ILE A 44 13.39 -13.82 -5.37
C ILE A 44 13.26 -13.40 -6.85
N SER A 45 13.22 -12.09 -7.12
CA SER A 45 13.22 -11.52 -8.48
C SER A 45 14.56 -10.86 -8.83
N GLY A 46 14.90 -10.82 -10.13
CA GLY A 46 16.12 -10.16 -10.61
C GLY A 46 16.05 -8.62 -10.62
N TYR A 47 14.84 -8.06 -10.58
CA TYR A 47 14.59 -6.63 -10.41
C TYR A 47 13.33 -6.43 -9.58
N GLY A 48 13.34 -5.44 -8.70
CA GLY A 48 12.21 -5.13 -7.82
C GLY A 48 11.09 -4.39 -8.55
N THR A 49 9.85 -4.68 -8.18
CA THR A 49 8.67 -3.90 -8.57
C THR A 49 7.93 -3.43 -7.31
N PRO A 50 7.23 -2.28 -7.36
CA PRO A 50 6.41 -1.84 -6.23
C PRO A 50 5.35 -2.88 -5.83
N SER A 51 4.92 -2.81 -4.57
CA SER A 51 3.80 -3.60 -4.06
C SER A 51 2.53 -3.39 -4.89
N PRO A 52 1.71 -4.42 -5.14
CA PRO A 52 0.44 -4.27 -5.84
C PRO A 52 -0.55 -3.32 -5.12
N PHE A 53 -0.37 -3.12 -3.82
CA PHE A 53 -1.17 -2.19 -3.02
C PHE A 53 -0.82 -0.72 -3.27
N GLU A 54 0.35 -0.43 -3.86
CA GLU A 54 0.85 0.92 -4.13
C GLU A 54 0.58 1.38 -5.58
N LYS A 55 -0.45 0.82 -6.23
CA LYS A 55 -0.81 1.08 -7.64
C LYS A 55 -1.01 2.56 -7.98
N GLU A 56 -1.37 3.37 -6.98
CA GLU A 56 -1.61 4.79 -7.18
C GLU A 56 -0.39 5.68 -6.89
N VAL A 57 0.74 5.10 -6.50
CA VAL A 57 2.03 5.79 -6.35
C VAL A 57 2.73 5.75 -7.70
N ALA A 58 2.19 6.52 -8.64
CA ALA A 58 2.67 6.60 -10.01
C ALA A 58 2.79 8.06 -10.45
N ARG A 59 3.63 8.30 -11.47
CA ARG A 59 3.68 9.62 -12.12
C ARG A 59 2.33 9.93 -12.75
N ARG A 60 1.95 11.20 -12.75
CA ARG A 60 0.73 11.68 -13.41
C ARG A 60 1.07 12.66 -14.50
N SER A 61 0.28 12.70 -15.57
CA SER A 61 0.45 13.73 -16.60
C SER A 61 0.23 15.11 -15.99
N ARG A 62 1.15 16.05 -16.23
CA ARG A 62 1.03 17.42 -15.71
C ARG A 62 -0.12 18.16 -16.38
N ILE A 63 -0.21 18.02 -17.69
CA ILE A 63 -1.25 18.56 -18.58
C ILE A 63 -1.54 17.52 -19.66
N GLN A 64 -2.67 17.67 -20.37
CA GLN A 64 -2.89 16.88 -21.58
C GLN A 64 -1.87 17.32 -22.65
N PRO A 65 -1.03 16.41 -23.16
CA PRO A 65 0.00 16.79 -24.10
C PRO A 65 -0.60 17.04 -25.49
N PRO A 66 -0.04 17.99 -26.27
CA PRO A 66 -0.49 18.22 -27.65
C PRO A 66 -0.22 17.02 -28.56
N PHE A 67 0.85 16.26 -28.27
CA PHE A 67 1.21 15.01 -28.93
C PHE A 67 1.77 14.02 -27.89
N PRO A 68 1.61 12.70 -28.06
CA PRO A 68 2.10 11.71 -27.08
C PRO A 68 3.59 11.83 -26.74
N SER A 69 4.42 12.24 -27.70
CA SER A 69 5.86 12.42 -27.56
C SER A 69 6.26 13.75 -26.89
N ALA A 70 5.35 14.73 -26.87
CA ALA A 70 5.58 16.06 -26.32
C ALA A 70 4.95 16.20 -24.92
N ALA A 71 5.27 15.27 -24.02
CA ALA A 71 4.63 15.11 -22.73
C ALA A 71 5.45 15.62 -21.53
N SER A 72 4.76 15.83 -20.41
CA SER A 72 5.39 16.07 -19.10
C SER A 72 4.61 15.37 -18.00
N SER A 73 5.33 14.86 -17.00
CA SER A 73 4.76 14.19 -15.84
C SER A 73 5.12 14.90 -14.54
N LEU A 74 4.45 14.53 -13.46
CA LEU A 74 4.72 15.00 -12.10
C LEU A 74 5.03 13.82 -11.18
N THR A 75 6.05 13.98 -10.34
CA THR A 75 6.31 13.09 -9.20
C THR A 75 5.12 13.14 -8.23
N PRO A 76 4.64 11.99 -7.71
CA PRO A 76 3.55 11.96 -6.73
C PRO A 76 4.03 12.36 -5.32
N LEU A 77 4.55 13.59 -5.15
CA LEU A 77 5.23 14.04 -3.91
C LEU A 77 4.42 13.80 -2.63
N ALA A 78 3.10 14.01 -2.67
CA ALA A 78 2.22 13.80 -1.51
C ALA A 78 2.11 12.32 -1.06
N LYS A 79 2.57 11.37 -1.88
CA LYS A 79 2.60 9.93 -1.57
C LYS A 79 4.01 9.44 -1.26
N LEU A 80 5.01 10.32 -1.28
CA LEU A 80 6.40 9.99 -0.99
C LEU A 80 6.81 10.50 0.38
N HIS A 81 7.75 9.79 0.99
CA HIS A 81 8.34 10.16 2.28
C HIS A 81 9.86 10.30 2.13
N GLY A 82 10.43 11.26 2.86
CA GLY A 82 11.86 11.56 2.80
C GLY A 82 12.25 12.49 1.65
N ILE A 83 13.53 12.48 1.28
CA ILE A 83 14.13 13.46 0.35
C ILE A 83 14.61 12.85 -0.98
N ILE A 84 14.60 11.52 -1.11
CA ILE A 84 15.03 10.82 -2.31
C ILE A 84 13.81 10.39 -3.10
N THR A 85 13.72 10.82 -4.36
CA THR A 85 12.68 10.34 -5.27
C THR A 85 13.15 9.02 -5.91
N PRO A 86 12.33 7.96 -5.96
CA PRO A 86 12.69 6.75 -6.70
C PRO A 86 12.87 7.04 -8.20
N ALA A 87 13.83 6.40 -8.88
CA ALA A 87 14.08 6.62 -10.32
C ALA A 87 12.81 6.47 -11.19
N GLY A 88 12.01 5.44 -10.91
CA GLY A 88 10.72 5.20 -11.57
C GLY A 88 9.65 6.27 -11.31
N LEU A 89 9.86 7.20 -10.36
CA LEU A 89 8.90 8.24 -9.98
C LEU A 89 9.40 9.67 -10.18
N HIS A 90 10.64 9.85 -10.64
CA HIS A 90 11.10 11.17 -11.06
C HIS A 90 10.23 11.72 -12.19
N PHE A 91 9.92 13.02 -12.11
CA PHE A 91 9.19 13.70 -13.17
C PHE A 91 9.96 13.61 -14.49
N GLU A 92 9.22 13.67 -15.60
CA GLU A 92 9.79 13.65 -16.93
C GLU A 92 9.25 14.79 -17.77
N ARG A 93 10.06 15.27 -18.71
CA ARG A 93 9.65 16.19 -19.76
C ARG A 93 10.32 15.79 -21.05
N HIS A 94 9.51 15.42 -22.04
CA HIS A 94 9.96 15.09 -23.39
C HIS A 94 9.30 16.04 -24.39
N HIS A 95 10.06 16.57 -25.34
CA HIS A 95 9.50 17.31 -26.49
C HIS A 95 9.31 16.41 -27.72
N GLY A 96 10.00 15.27 -27.77
CA GLY A 96 10.02 14.33 -28.89
C GLY A 96 10.11 12.87 -28.47
N GLY A 97 9.62 12.53 -27.27
CA GLY A 97 9.60 11.18 -26.72
C GLY A 97 10.92 10.72 -26.09
N VAL A 98 10.96 9.46 -25.67
CA VAL A 98 12.14 8.81 -25.08
C VAL A 98 12.86 8.00 -26.17
N PRO A 99 14.07 8.37 -26.59
CA PRO A 99 14.79 7.63 -27.62
C PRO A 99 15.39 6.33 -27.06
N ALA A 100 15.33 5.26 -27.84
CA ALA A 100 16.05 4.01 -27.57
C ALA A 100 17.47 4.10 -28.14
N ILE A 101 18.43 4.60 -27.36
CA ILE A 101 19.81 4.81 -27.79
C ILE A 101 20.66 3.62 -27.36
N ASP A 102 21.32 2.93 -28.30
CA ASP A 102 22.37 1.96 -27.98
C ASP A 102 23.59 2.71 -27.40
N PRO A 103 24.01 2.43 -26.15
CA PRO A 103 25.19 3.06 -25.55
C PRO A 103 26.45 2.96 -26.41
N ARG A 104 26.60 1.87 -27.19
CA ARG A 104 27.76 1.63 -28.07
C ARG A 104 27.79 2.54 -29.30
N SER A 105 26.62 3.01 -29.72
CA SER A 105 26.47 3.93 -30.87
C SER A 105 26.70 5.40 -30.51
N ARG A 106 26.87 5.72 -29.21
CA ARG A 106 26.98 7.09 -28.73
C ARG A 106 28.33 7.69 -29.09
N ARG A 107 28.40 8.48 -30.17
CA ARG A 107 29.55 9.33 -30.47
C ARG A 107 29.44 10.62 -29.65
N ARG A 108 30.16 10.70 -28.52
CA ARG A 108 30.37 11.99 -27.83
C ARG A 108 31.34 12.81 -28.70
N PRO A 109 30.99 14.03 -29.15
CA PRO A 109 31.97 14.88 -29.82
C PRO A 109 33.16 15.11 -28.88
N ALA A 110 34.38 14.99 -29.41
CA ALA A 110 35.59 15.24 -28.64
C ALA A 110 35.52 16.65 -28.03
N SER A 111 35.89 16.78 -26.75
CA SER A 111 36.01 18.10 -26.14
C SER A 111 37.10 18.85 -26.90
N PRO A 112 36.88 20.10 -27.36
CA PRO A 112 37.97 20.89 -27.90
C PRO A 112 39.04 21.05 -26.80
N ALA A 113 40.30 20.84 -27.19
CA ALA A 113 41.48 21.07 -26.37
C ALA A 113 41.76 22.57 -26.23
#